data_AF-A0A9E0LLU2-F1
#
_entry.id   AF-A0A9E0LLU2-F1
#
_cell.length_a   1.000
_cell.length_b   1.000
_cell.length_c   1.000
_cell.angle_alpha   90.00
_cell.angle_beta   90.00
_cell.angle_gamma   90.00
#
_symmetry.space_group_name_H-M   'P 1'
#
loop_
_entity.id
_entity.type
_entity.pdbx_description
1 polymer ?
#
loop_
_entity_poly.entity_id
_entity_poly.type
_entity_poly.pdbx_seq_one_letter_code
_entity_poly.pdbx_strand_id
1 'polypeptide(L)'
;MLTLVLLLVPTLAVISALYLYQHTGKKEILKFDLVQFAYAFVIAPIIYVWLKSFLFTLLVRELNLQLSVTDIFIADTVYTIIFLYFFAFIIIHSLTKSFSLKRSRDPFYDIFQMSEFFHMITSHVVFYVGGAILFTLLSTINIFFPVTSATNNILFYISLFLGLALGFIVYVGLLLTDDDFEEKYPRFEMFIELFFGAFFILDVGLYFYFRPEFDLGRVMYWVSLMAFAGFIASSLLIERSQKLVAILKRLHYKKK
;
A
#
# COMPACT_ATOMS: atom_id res chain seq x y z
N MET A 1 1.07 24.98 18.33
CA MET A 1 0.34 23.68 18.27
C MET A 1 0.95 22.72 17.25
N LEU A 2 1.15 23.11 15.98
CA LEU A 2 1.80 22.28 14.95
C LEU A 2 3.22 21.81 15.35
N THR A 3 4.05 22.73 15.86
CA THR A 3 5.41 22.42 16.37
C THR A 3 5.40 21.38 17.49
N LEU A 4 4.36 21.40 18.31
CA LEU A 4 4.19 20.50 19.45
C LEU A 4 3.85 19.09 18.96
N VAL A 5 2.96 18.95 17.98
CA VAL A 5 2.65 17.68 17.32
C VAL A 5 3.85 17.13 16.55
N LEU A 6 4.58 17.99 15.83
CA LEU A 6 5.80 17.61 15.10
C LEU A 6 6.90 17.10 16.03
N LEU A 7 7.03 17.61 17.25
CA LEU A 7 8.01 17.09 18.23
C LEU A 7 7.49 15.88 19.00
N LEU A 8 6.24 15.89 19.45
CA LEU A 8 5.72 14.82 20.32
C LEU A 8 5.61 13.48 19.59
N VAL A 9 5.17 13.46 18.33
CA VAL A 9 4.89 12.20 17.62
C VAL A 9 6.16 11.39 17.38
N PRO A 10 7.26 11.95 16.83
CA PRO A 10 8.52 11.21 16.69
C PRO A 10 9.11 10.80 18.04
N THR A 11 9.07 11.70 19.03
CA THR A 11 9.63 11.41 20.37
C THR A 11 8.86 10.28 21.05
N LEU A 12 7.52 10.29 21.00
CA LEU A 12 6.70 9.20 21.53
C LEU A 12 6.91 7.91 20.75
N ALA A 13 7.07 7.96 19.42
CA ALA A 13 7.35 6.77 18.61
C ALA A 13 8.70 6.14 18.99
N VAL A 14 9.74 6.95 19.18
CA VAL A 14 11.06 6.49 19.64
C VAL A 14 10.98 5.92 21.06
N ILE A 15 10.33 6.63 21.99
CA ILE A 15 10.16 6.16 23.38
C ILE A 15 9.37 4.84 23.39
N SER A 16 8.30 4.74 22.62
CA SER A 16 7.47 3.52 22.54
C SER A 16 8.28 2.36 21.97
N ALA A 17 9.09 2.59 20.94
CA ALA A 17 9.97 1.57 20.36
C ALA A 17 11.04 1.09 21.37
N LEU A 18 11.65 2.02 22.11
CA LEU A 18 12.63 1.71 23.16
C LEU A 18 11.98 0.96 24.34
N TYR A 19 10.79 1.36 24.75
CA TYR A 19 10.03 0.72 25.81
C TYR A 19 9.60 -0.71 25.42
N LEU A 20 9.05 -0.87 24.21
CA LEU A 20 8.74 -2.18 23.63
C LEU A 20 9.98 -3.08 23.55
N TYR A 21 11.14 -2.53 23.19
CA TYR A 21 12.39 -3.29 23.16
C TYR A 21 12.78 -3.83 24.54
N GLN A 22 12.67 -3.01 25.59
CA GLN A 22 13.06 -3.40 26.94
C GLN A 22 12.15 -4.45 27.57
N HIS A 23 10.84 -4.41 27.29
CA HIS A 23 9.86 -5.24 28.01
C HIS A 23 9.40 -6.48 27.26
N THR A 24 9.51 -6.52 25.93
CA THR A 24 8.84 -7.56 25.14
C THR A 24 9.76 -8.72 24.74
N GLY A 25 11.08 -8.58 24.91
CA GLY A 25 12.06 -9.60 24.52
C GLY A 25 12.11 -9.86 23.00
N LYS A 26 12.71 -11.00 22.61
CA LYS A 26 12.95 -11.45 21.22
C LYS A 26 11.66 -11.84 20.47
N LYS A 27 10.63 -11.00 20.45
CA LYS A 27 9.42 -11.25 19.66
C LYS A 27 9.65 -10.93 18.18
N GLU A 28 8.95 -11.68 17.34
CA GLU A 28 8.96 -11.47 15.90
C GLU A 28 7.59 -10.97 15.43
N ILE A 29 7.57 -9.99 14.52
CA ILE A 29 6.37 -9.55 13.81
C ILE A 29 6.64 -9.76 12.33
N LEU A 30 5.77 -10.51 11.65
CA LEU A 30 5.95 -10.86 10.23
C LEU A 30 7.34 -11.46 9.95
N LYS A 31 7.86 -12.29 10.87
CA LYS A 31 9.22 -12.87 10.84
C LYS A 31 10.38 -11.86 10.93
N PHE A 32 10.13 -10.55 11.04
CA PHE A 32 11.14 -9.58 11.44
C PHE A 32 11.36 -9.63 12.95
N ASP A 33 12.59 -9.40 13.39
CA ASP A 33 12.83 -9.03 14.77
C ASP A 33 12.04 -7.73 15.08
N LEU A 34 11.36 -7.67 16.23
CA LEU A 34 10.48 -6.55 16.60
C LEU A 34 11.16 -5.18 16.43
N VAL A 35 12.45 -5.08 16.75
CA VAL A 35 13.21 -3.83 16.63
C VAL A 35 13.40 -3.47 15.18
N GLN A 36 13.77 -4.45 14.35
CA GLN A 36 13.95 -4.24 12.92
C GLN A 36 12.63 -3.89 12.24
N PHE A 37 11.53 -4.52 12.66
CA PHE A 37 10.19 -4.16 12.24
C PHE A 37 9.84 -2.71 12.58
N ALA A 38 10.06 -2.30 13.84
CA ALA A 38 9.79 -0.93 14.28
C ALA A 38 10.66 0.10 13.54
N TYR A 39 11.94 -0.18 13.31
CA TYR A 39 12.81 0.71 12.53
C TYR A 39 12.31 0.89 11.10
N ALA A 40 12.04 -0.23 10.42
CA ALA A 40 11.65 -0.26 9.02
C ALA A 40 10.27 0.34 8.76
N PHE A 41 9.27 -0.05 9.56
CA PHE A 41 7.85 0.18 9.22
C PHE A 41 7.16 1.22 10.10
N VAL A 42 7.79 1.68 11.18
CA VAL A 42 7.23 2.70 12.08
C VAL A 42 8.11 3.94 12.10
N ILE A 43 9.36 3.80 12.51
CA ILE A 43 10.26 4.92 12.71
C ILE A 43 10.61 5.59 11.37
N ALA A 44 11.03 4.83 10.36
CA ALA A 44 11.40 5.42 9.08
C ALA A 44 10.23 6.18 8.39
N PRO A 45 9.00 5.64 8.29
CA PRO A 45 7.86 6.41 7.76
C PRO A 45 7.50 7.64 8.61
N ILE A 46 7.61 7.58 9.94
CA ILE A 46 7.37 8.75 10.79
C ILE A 46 8.44 9.83 10.54
N ILE A 47 9.71 9.43 10.43
CA ILE A 47 10.80 10.36 10.11
C ILE A 47 10.58 10.98 8.74
N TYR A 48 10.10 10.24 7.74
CA TYR A 48 9.73 10.79 6.42
C TYR A 48 8.72 11.93 6.57
N VAL A 49 7.56 11.64 7.17
CA VAL A 49 6.49 12.61 7.32
C VAL A 49 6.98 13.81 8.12
N TRP A 50 7.77 13.58 9.15
CA TRP A 50 8.31 14.63 10.00
C TRP A 50 9.29 15.54 9.26
N LEU A 51 10.33 14.98 8.64
CA LEU A 51 11.33 15.74 7.90
C LEU A 51 10.71 16.47 6.70
N LYS A 52 9.76 15.84 6.00
CA LYS A 52 8.99 16.49 4.94
C LYS A 52 8.22 17.70 5.47
N SER A 53 7.45 17.50 6.53
CA SER A 53 6.67 18.58 7.16
C SER A 53 7.56 19.72 7.67
N PHE A 54 8.72 19.38 8.26
CA PHE A 54 9.71 20.33 8.72
C PHE A 54 10.31 21.13 7.57
N LEU A 55 10.73 20.47 6.48
CA LEU A 55 11.27 21.11 5.29
C LEU A 55 10.28 22.11 4.68
N PHE A 56 9.03 21.71 4.48
CA PHE A 56 8.00 22.61 3.93
C PHE A 56 7.65 23.75 4.88
N THR A 57 7.65 23.51 6.19
CA THR A 57 7.47 24.58 7.18
C THR A 57 8.61 25.58 7.12
N LEU A 58 9.86 25.11 7.05
CA LEU A 58 11.05 25.96 6.94
C LEU A 58 11.02 26.82 5.67
N LEU A 59 10.73 26.21 4.52
CA LEU A 59 10.70 26.88 3.21
C LEU A 59 9.60 27.95 3.14
N VAL A 60 8.37 27.60 3.54
CA VAL A 60 7.20 28.47 3.37
C VAL A 60 7.05 29.49 4.49
N ARG A 61 7.28 29.09 5.75
CA ARG A 61 7.00 29.97 6.90
C ARG A 61 8.22 30.71 7.40
N GLU A 62 9.33 30.01 7.60
CA GLU A 62 10.50 30.60 8.26
C GLU A 62 11.37 31.40 7.28
N LEU A 63 11.60 30.86 6.09
CA LEU A 63 12.35 31.53 5.03
C LEU A 63 11.49 32.47 4.18
N ASN A 64 10.16 32.42 4.37
CA ASN A 64 9.17 33.24 3.67
C ASN A 64 9.35 33.23 2.14
N LEU A 65 9.72 32.07 1.59
CA LEU A 65 9.89 31.92 0.15
C LEU A 65 8.50 31.83 -0.51
N GLN A 66 8.23 32.73 -1.46
CA GLN A 66 7.04 32.66 -2.31
C GLN A 66 7.25 31.59 -3.39
N LEU A 67 7.09 30.33 -3.01
CA LEU A 67 7.24 29.20 -3.93
C LEU A 67 5.98 29.03 -4.78
N SER A 68 6.16 28.82 -6.08
CA SER A 68 5.05 28.43 -6.96
C SER A 68 4.63 26.97 -6.66
N VAL A 69 3.44 26.57 -7.13
CA VAL A 69 2.98 25.17 -7.03
C VAL A 69 3.98 24.22 -7.69
N THR A 70 4.59 24.64 -8.80
CA THR A 70 5.61 23.88 -9.51
C THR A 70 6.87 23.70 -8.65
N ASP A 71 7.33 24.74 -7.96
CA ASP A 71 8.52 24.65 -7.10
C ASP A 71 8.28 23.73 -5.91
N ILE A 72 7.09 23.81 -5.30
CA ILE A 72 6.66 22.90 -4.22
C ILE A 72 6.65 21.45 -4.72
N PHE A 73 6.10 21.20 -5.91
CA PHE A 73 6.07 19.88 -6.51
C PHE A 73 7.47 19.32 -6.78
N ILE A 74 8.37 20.14 -7.34
CA ILE A 74 9.76 19.74 -7.62
C ILE A 74 10.48 19.44 -6.30
N ALA A 75 10.38 20.32 -5.31
CA ALA A 75 10.99 20.12 -4.00
C ALA A 75 10.47 18.83 -3.33
N ASP A 76 9.16 18.58 -3.41
CA ASP A 76 8.55 17.37 -2.86
C ASP A 76 9.05 16.10 -3.54
N THR A 77 9.15 16.16 -4.86
CA THR A 77 9.61 15.03 -5.69
C THR A 77 11.07 14.70 -5.38
N VAL A 78 11.95 15.71 -5.36
CA VAL A 78 13.37 15.53 -5.05
C VAL A 78 13.54 14.98 -3.64
N TYR A 79 12.85 15.56 -2.66
CA TYR A 79 12.87 15.07 -1.28
C TYR A 79 12.41 13.61 -1.19
N THR A 80 11.32 13.27 -1.86
CA THR A 80 10.76 11.91 -1.83
C THR A 80 11.68 10.90 -2.50
N ILE A 81 12.34 11.25 -3.61
CA ILE A 81 13.34 10.37 -4.27
C ILE A 81 14.54 10.12 -3.34
N ILE A 82 15.09 11.17 -2.74
CA ILE A 82 16.22 11.04 -1.79
C ILE A 82 15.80 10.19 -0.60
N PHE A 83 14.63 10.45 -0.03
CA PHE A 83 14.13 9.66 1.09
C PHE A 83 13.89 8.21 0.71
N LEU A 84 13.36 7.92 -0.49
CA LEU A 84 13.15 6.57 -0.97
C LEU A 84 14.46 5.77 -1.00
N TYR A 85 15.57 6.40 -1.38
CA TYR A 85 16.90 5.79 -1.33
C TYR A 85 17.31 5.41 0.11
N PHE A 86 17.17 6.33 1.06
CA PHE A 86 17.46 6.05 2.48
C PHE A 86 16.52 5.00 3.06
N PHE A 87 15.23 5.07 2.72
CA PHE A 87 14.23 4.11 3.14
C PHE A 87 14.56 2.71 2.64
N ALA A 88 14.86 2.55 1.35
CA ALA A 88 15.29 1.28 0.78
C ALA A 88 16.52 0.72 1.49
N PHE A 89 17.52 1.57 1.78
CA PHE A 89 18.69 1.17 2.57
C PHE A 89 18.30 0.68 3.98
N ILE A 90 17.42 1.40 4.69
CA ILE A 90 16.93 1.01 6.02
C ILE A 90 16.21 -0.34 5.94
N ILE A 91 15.33 -0.55 4.95
CA ILE A 91 14.63 -1.83 4.77
C ILE A 91 15.61 -2.97 4.52
N ILE A 92 16.56 -2.80 3.60
CA ILE A 92 17.58 -3.81 3.29
C ILE A 92 18.44 -4.11 4.52
N HIS A 93 18.87 -3.07 5.24
CA HIS A 93 19.65 -3.22 6.47
C HIS A 93 18.86 -3.98 7.55
N SER A 94 17.60 -3.62 7.77
CA SER A 94 16.75 -4.27 8.76
C SER A 94 16.45 -5.74 8.42
N LEU A 95 16.28 -6.05 7.14
CA LEU A 95 16.09 -7.41 6.64
C LEU A 95 17.36 -8.25 6.79
N THR A 96 18.50 -7.74 6.31
CA THR A 96 19.80 -8.44 6.44
C THR A 96 20.23 -8.62 7.89
N LYS A 97 19.96 -7.64 8.77
CA LYS A 97 20.20 -7.77 10.21
C LYS A 97 19.31 -8.85 10.82
N SER A 98 18.03 -8.91 10.43
CA SER A 98 17.12 -9.98 10.87
C SER A 98 17.63 -11.36 10.44
N PHE A 99 18.13 -11.51 9.21
CA PHE A 99 18.73 -12.76 8.74
C PHE A 99 19.98 -13.14 9.54
N SER A 100 20.88 -12.18 9.78
CA SER A 100 22.09 -12.39 10.57
C SER A 100 21.76 -12.85 12.00
N LEU A 101 20.76 -12.24 12.64
CA LEU A 101 20.32 -12.60 13.99
C LEU A 101 19.66 -13.98 14.05
N LYS A 102 19.00 -14.42 12.99
CA LYS A 102 18.41 -15.77 12.92
C LYS A 102 19.47 -16.84 12.68
N ARG A 103 20.38 -16.59 11.74
CA ARG A 103 21.52 -17.48 11.47
C ARG A 103 22.45 -17.66 12.68
N SER A 104 22.61 -16.62 13.52
CA SER A 104 23.42 -16.74 14.73
C SER A 104 22.75 -17.56 15.83
N ARG A 105 21.42 -17.67 15.82
CA ARG A 105 20.65 -18.53 16.75
C ARG A 105 20.56 -19.96 16.24
N ASP A 106 20.43 -20.14 14.93
CA ASP A 106 20.38 -21.42 14.25
C ASP A 106 21.25 -21.38 12.98
N PRO A 107 22.45 -22.01 13.00
CA PRO A 107 23.34 -22.06 11.84
C PRO A 107 22.75 -22.75 10.61
N PHE A 108 21.73 -23.60 10.80
CA PHE A 108 21.03 -24.31 9.73
C PHE A 108 19.78 -23.58 9.23
N TYR A 109 19.52 -22.37 9.74
CA TYR A 109 18.38 -21.57 9.32
C TYR A 109 18.43 -21.23 7.83
N ASP A 110 17.37 -21.62 7.10
CA ASP A 110 17.25 -21.36 5.67
C ASP A 110 16.86 -19.90 5.40
N ILE A 111 17.86 -19.09 5.06
CA ILE A 111 17.68 -17.68 4.70
C ILE A 111 16.91 -17.56 3.37
N PHE A 112 17.07 -18.50 2.44
CA PHE A 112 16.40 -18.43 1.14
C PHE A 112 14.90 -18.61 1.31
N GLN A 113 14.47 -19.59 2.11
CA GLN A 113 13.05 -19.78 2.42
C GLN A 113 12.43 -18.54 3.10
N MET A 114 13.19 -17.84 3.95
CA MET A 114 12.71 -16.61 4.59
C MET A 114 12.67 -15.42 3.63
N SER A 115 13.66 -15.28 2.77
CA SER A 115 13.67 -14.26 1.71
C SER A 115 12.48 -14.46 0.76
N GLU A 116 12.23 -15.71 0.38
CA GLU A 116 11.09 -16.11 -0.42
C GLU A 116 9.77 -15.80 0.28
N PHE A 117 9.65 -16.04 1.59
CA PHE A 117 8.46 -15.62 2.34
C PHE A 117 8.21 -14.11 2.25
N PHE A 118 9.24 -13.27 2.39
CA PHE A 118 9.07 -11.82 2.29
C PHE A 118 8.73 -11.36 0.88
N HIS A 119 9.40 -11.92 -0.12
CA HIS A 119 9.13 -11.60 -1.50
C HIS A 119 7.71 -12.06 -1.88
N MET A 120 7.36 -13.30 -1.57
CA MET A 120 6.14 -13.90 -2.07
C MET A 120 4.91 -13.53 -1.24
N ILE A 121 4.92 -13.66 0.09
CA ILE A 121 3.74 -13.31 0.89
C ILE A 121 3.71 -11.83 1.20
N THR A 122 4.75 -11.30 1.85
CA THR A 122 4.67 -9.95 2.40
C THR A 122 4.50 -8.91 1.30
N SER A 123 5.26 -9.01 0.20
CA SER A 123 5.13 -8.02 -0.88
C SER A 123 3.75 -8.08 -1.57
N HIS A 124 3.23 -9.28 -1.84
CA HIS A 124 1.93 -9.43 -2.50
C HIS A 124 0.76 -9.06 -1.58
N VAL A 125 0.79 -9.45 -0.29
CA VAL A 125 -0.23 -8.99 0.68
C VAL A 125 -0.19 -7.48 0.81
N VAL A 126 0.99 -6.87 0.96
CA VAL A 126 1.12 -5.41 1.07
C VAL A 126 0.63 -4.72 -0.20
N PHE A 127 0.95 -5.27 -1.38
CA PHE A 127 0.49 -4.72 -2.64
C PHE A 127 -1.04 -4.79 -2.78
N TYR A 128 -1.64 -5.96 -2.61
CA TYR A 128 -3.08 -6.17 -2.80
C TYR A 128 -3.90 -5.55 -1.65
N VAL A 129 -3.62 -5.92 -0.40
CA VAL A 129 -4.39 -5.45 0.76
C VAL A 129 -4.06 -4.00 1.07
N GLY A 130 -2.78 -3.61 1.04
CA GLY A 130 -2.38 -2.21 1.25
C GLY A 130 -2.91 -1.30 0.14
N GLY A 131 -2.91 -1.77 -1.11
CA GLY A 131 -3.56 -1.08 -2.24
C GLY A 131 -5.06 -0.88 -2.02
N ALA A 132 -5.79 -1.92 -1.60
CA ALA A 132 -7.21 -1.84 -1.31
C ALA A 132 -7.53 -0.90 -0.13
N ILE A 133 -6.73 -0.94 0.94
CA ILE A 133 -6.84 0.00 2.08
C ILE A 133 -6.64 1.44 1.59
N LEU A 134 -5.59 1.70 0.80
CA LEU A 134 -5.30 3.02 0.27
C LEU A 134 -6.43 3.54 -0.61
N PHE A 135 -6.95 2.69 -1.52
CA PHE A 135 -8.08 3.04 -2.39
C PHE A 135 -9.33 3.38 -1.58
N THR A 136 -9.67 2.56 -0.59
CA THR A 136 -10.82 2.80 0.31
C THR A 136 -10.65 4.08 1.11
N LEU A 137 -9.43 4.37 1.59
CA LEU A 137 -9.13 5.60 2.33
C LEU A 137 -9.32 6.82 1.44
N LEU A 138 -8.77 6.80 0.22
CA LEU A 138 -8.92 7.89 -0.75
C LEU A 138 -10.39 8.08 -1.16
N SER A 139 -11.11 6.97 -1.38
CA SER A 139 -12.55 6.92 -1.62
C SER A 139 -13.32 7.62 -0.50
N THR A 140 -13.07 7.23 0.75
CA THR A 140 -13.71 7.81 1.94
C THR A 140 -13.40 9.30 2.09
N ILE A 141 -12.13 9.70 1.95
CA ILE A 141 -11.73 11.11 2.01
C ILE A 141 -12.45 11.91 0.92
N ASN A 142 -12.55 11.39 -0.29
CA ASN A 142 -13.16 12.09 -1.41
C ASN A 142 -14.68 12.30 -1.26
N ILE A 143 -15.38 11.46 -0.48
CA ILE A 143 -16.78 11.71 -0.09
C ILE A 143 -16.91 13.05 0.65
N PHE A 144 -15.99 13.34 1.58
CA PHE A 144 -16.03 14.55 2.41
C PHE A 144 -15.34 15.75 1.75
N PHE A 145 -14.37 15.50 0.89
CA PHE A 145 -13.56 16.51 0.21
C PHE A 145 -13.65 16.30 -1.31
N PRO A 146 -14.74 16.77 -1.94
CA PRO A 146 -14.90 16.64 -3.39
C PRO A 146 -13.84 17.47 -4.11
N VAL A 147 -13.31 16.92 -5.21
CA VAL A 147 -12.35 17.62 -6.07
C VAL A 147 -13.08 18.77 -6.77
N THR A 148 -12.64 20.00 -6.54
CA THR A 148 -13.18 21.19 -7.18
C THR A 148 -12.66 21.29 -8.62
N SER A 149 -13.16 20.45 -9.52
CA SER A 149 -12.86 20.50 -10.95
C SER A 149 -14.13 20.69 -11.78
N ALA A 150 -13.98 21.30 -12.95
CA ALA A 150 -15.09 21.57 -13.86
C ALA A 150 -15.84 20.27 -14.22
N THR A 151 -17.17 20.36 -14.27
CA THR A 151 -18.10 19.25 -14.57
C THR A 151 -17.95 18.78 -16.02
N ASN A 152 -16.92 17.98 -16.30
CA ASN A 152 -16.78 17.29 -17.58
C ASN A 152 -17.27 15.84 -17.44
N ASN A 153 -18.51 15.60 -17.85
CA ASN A 153 -19.15 14.29 -17.78
C ASN A 153 -18.37 13.21 -18.55
N ILE A 154 -17.71 13.56 -19.66
CA ILE A 154 -16.93 12.60 -20.46
C ILE A 154 -15.76 12.07 -19.64
N LEU A 155 -15.01 12.97 -18.98
CA LEU A 155 -13.90 12.58 -18.11
C LEU A 155 -14.39 11.68 -16.97
N PHE A 156 -15.55 12.00 -16.38
CA PHE A 156 -16.14 11.17 -15.34
C PHE A 156 -16.41 9.73 -15.81
N TYR A 157 -17.09 9.53 -16.94
CA TYR A 157 -17.36 8.19 -17.47
C TYR A 157 -16.09 7.44 -17.88
N ILE A 158 -15.08 8.12 -18.43
CA ILE A 158 -13.77 7.53 -18.72
C ILE A 158 -13.14 7.03 -17.42
N SER A 159 -13.18 7.83 -16.34
CA SER A 159 -12.67 7.42 -15.04
C SER A 159 -13.38 6.18 -14.50
N LEU A 160 -14.71 6.06 -14.63
CA LEU A 160 -15.44 4.86 -14.21
C LEU A 160 -14.97 3.61 -14.96
N PHE A 161 -14.81 3.71 -16.28
CA PHE A 161 -14.29 2.61 -17.10
C PHE A 161 -12.87 2.22 -16.71
N LEU A 162 -12.00 3.21 -16.47
CA LEU A 162 -10.64 2.97 -16.00
C LEU A 162 -10.62 2.29 -14.62
N GLY A 163 -11.56 2.63 -13.73
CA GLY A 163 -11.76 1.94 -12.45
C GLY A 163 -12.07 0.45 -12.67
N LEU A 164 -13.07 0.13 -13.47
CA LEU A 164 -13.41 -1.27 -13.82
C LEU A 164 -12.22 -2.02 -14.43
N ALA A 165 -11.53 -1.39 -15.40
CA ALA A 165 -10.37 -1.97 -16.05
C ALA A 165 -9.21 -2.21 -15.06
N LEU A 166 -8.99 -1.29 -14.11
CA LEU A 166 -8.02 -1.46 -13.04
C LEU A 166 -8.34 -2.69 -12.18
N GLY A 167 -9.61 -2.85 -11.78
CA GLY A 167 -10.07 -4.03 -11.04
C GLY A 167 -9.77 -5.34 -11.76
N PHE A 168 -10.05 -5.39 -13.07
CA PHE A 168 -9.71 -6.54 -13.93
C PHE A 168 -8.20 -6.78 -14.00
N ILE A 169 -7.38 -5.74 -14.20
CA ILE A 169 -5.92 -5.87 -14.26
C ILE A 169 -5.36 -6.41 -12.95
N VAL A 170 -5.85 -5.91 -11.80
CA VAL A 170 -5.42 -6.38 -10.48
C VAL A 170 -5.79 -7.86 -10.28
N TYR A 171 -6.99 -8.27 -10.69
CA TYR A 171 -7.40 -9.68 -10.63
C TYR A 171 -6.54 -10.56 -11.55
N VAL A 172 -6.28 -10.14 -12.79
CA VAL A 172 -5.39 -10.88 -13.69
C VAL A 172 -3.97 -10.95 -13.12
N GLY A 173 -3.48 -9.90 -12.47
CA GLY A 173 -2.22 -9.91 -11.75
C GLY A 173 -2.19 -10.96 -10.63
N LEU A 174 -3.30 -11.09 -9.87
CA LEU A 174 -3.45 -12.11 -8.83
C LEU A 174 -3.44 -13.51 -9.44
N LEU A 175 -4.23 -13.74 -10.50
CA LEU A 175 -4.33 -15.02 -11.20
C LEU A 175 -3.01 -15.47 -11.86
N LEU A 176 -2.15 -14.52 -12.21
CA LEU A 176 -0.84 -14.78 -12.83
C LEU A 176 0.30 -14.80 -11.80
N THR A 177 -0.01 -14.84 -10.50
CA THR A 177 1.00 -15.11 -9.46
C THR A 177 1.56 -16.52 -9.67
N ASP A 178 2.85 -16.73 -9.43
CA ASP A 178 3.58 -17.94 -9.85
C ASP A 178 2.91 -19.25 -9.41
N ASP A 179 2.89 -20.28 -10.26
CA ASP A 179 2.25 -21.58 -9.94
C ASP A 179 2.89 -22.24 -8.71
N ASP A 180 4.21 -22.05 -8.51
CA ASP A 180 4.95 -22.52 -7.32
C ASP A 180 4.41 -21.87 -6.03
N PHE A 181 3.86 -20.66 -6.14
CA PHE A 181 3.24 -19.95 -5.01
C PHE A 181 1.87 -20.49 -4.66
N GLU A 182 1.05 -20.83 -5.66
CA GLU A 182 -0.25 -21.48 -5.46
C GLU A 182 -0.09 -22.82 -4.74
N GLU A 183 0.93 -23.61 -5.11
CA GLU A 183 1.23 -24.88 -4.44
C GLU A 183 1.60 -24.67 -2.96
N LYS A 184 2.43 -23.65 -2.68
CA LYS A 184 2.91 -23.36 -1.32
C LYS A 184 1.87 -22.67 -0.45
N TYR A 185 0.96 -21.91 -1.04
CA TYR A 185 -0.06 -21.11 -0.34
C TYR A 185 -1.44 -21.21 -1.02
N PRO A 186 -2.10 -22.38 -0.98
CA PRO A 186 -3.32 -22.67 -1.75
C PRO A 186 -4.55 -21.86 -1.35
N ARG A 187 -4.47 -21.05 -0.28
CA ARG A 187 -5.56 -20.20 0.21
C ARG A 187 -5.28 -18.71 0.00
N PHE A 188 -4.17 -18.35 -0.63
CA PHE A 188 -3.79 -16.96 -0.81
C PHE A 188 -4.79 -16.19 -1.68
N GLU A 189 -5.14 -16.74 -2.85
CA GLU A 189 -6.10 -16.11 -3.76
C GLU A 189 -7.44 -15.86 -3.05
N MET A 190 -8.03 -16.90 -2.47
CA MET A 190 -9.26 -16.80 -1.67
C MET A 190 -9.15 -15.74 -0.55
N PHE A 191 -8.00 -15.64 0.13
CA PHE A 191 -7.78 -14.62 1.14
C PHE A 191 -7.83 -13.20 0.54
N ILE A 192 -7.15 -12.96 -0.59
CA ILE A 192 -7.16 -11.66 -1.26
C ILE A 192 -8.57 -11.32 -1.78
N GLU A 193 -9.26 -12.27 -2.37
CA GLU A 193 -10.64 -12.08 -2.84
C GLU A 193 -11.61 -11.72 -1.73
N LEU A 194 -11.52 -12.38 -0.58
CA LEU A 194 -12.31 -12.05 0.60
C LEU A 194 -12.04 -10.62 1.08
N PHE A 195 -10.78 -10.17 1.05
CA PHE A 195 -10.43 -8.79 1.40
C PHE A 195 -11.02 -7.79 0.42
N PHE A 196 -10.88 -8.00 -0.89
CA PHE A 196 -11.48 -7.14 -1.91
C PHE A 196 -13.03 -7.13 -1.83
N GLY A 197 -13.64 -8.28 -1.56
CA GLY A 197 -15.06 -8.43 -1.27
C GLY A 197 -15.50 -7.60 -0.06
N ALA A 198 -14.73 -7.63 1.03
CA ALA A 198 -15.02 -6.84 2.23
C ALA A 198 -14.92 -5.32 1.96
N PHE A 199 -13.89 -4.87 1.24
CA PHE A 199 -13.77 -3.45 0.87
C PHE A 199 -14.86 -2.98 -0.11
N PHE A 200 -15.29 -3.85 -1.03
CA PHE A 200 -16.45 -3.56 -1.86
C PHE A 200 -17.72 -3.35 -1.04
N ILE A 201 -18.01 -4.27 -0.10
CA ILE A 201 -19.17 -4.15 0.79
C ILE A 201 -19.08 -2.86 1.61
N LEU A 202 -17.89 -2.48 2.06
CA LEU A 202 -17.66 -1.23 2.77
C LEU A 202 -17.96 -0.01 1.89
N ASP A 203 -17.41 0.08 0.67
CA ASP A 203 -17.67 1.20 -0.27
C ASP A 203 -19.14 1.29 -0.67
N VAL A 204 -19.83 0.15 -0.83
CA VAL A 204 -21.30 0.10 -1.02
C VAL A 204 -22.04 0.55 0.23
N GLY A 205 -21.58 0.19 1.42
CA GLY A 205 -22.14 0.69 2.68
C GLY A 205 -22.02 2.22 2.78
N LEU A 206 -20.85 2.76 2.40
CA LEU A 206 -20.61 4.21 2.33
C LEU A 206 -21.55 4.90 1.33
N TYR A 207 -21.85 4.26 0.18
CA TYR A 207 -22.84 4.75 -0.78
C TYR A 207 -24.19 5.01 -0.10
N PHE A 208 -24.73 3.99 0.59
CA PHE A 208 -26.06 4.07 1.19
C PHE A 208 -26.12 5.04 2.36
N TYR A 209 -25.05 5.13 3.15
CA TYR A 209 -25.00 6.00 4.32
C TYR A 209 -24.78 7.47 3.95
N PHE A 210 -23.79 7.78 3.12
CA PHE A 210 -23.41 9.16 2.80
C PHE A 210 -24.08 9.72 1.54
N ARG A 211 -24.57 8.85 0.64
CA ARG A 211 -25.20 9.22 -0.64
C ARG A 211 -24.32 10.19 -1.47
N PRO A 212 -23.07 9.82 -1.78
CA PRO A 212 -22.19 10.65 -2.60
C PRO A 212 -22.87 10.92 -3.94
N GLU A 213 -22.83 12.18 -4.40
CA GLU A 213 -23.39 12.56 -5.70
C GLU A 213 -22.63 11.87 -6.84
N PHE A 214 -23.35 11.52 -7.90
CA PHE A 214 -22.78 10.86 -9.07
C PHE A 214 -22.15 11.89 -10.01
N ASP A 215 -20.98 12.40 -9.60
CA ASP A 215 -20.26 13.47 -10.28
C ASP A 215 -18.73 13.30 -10.27
N LEU A 216 -18.05 14.16 -11.03
CA LEU A 216 -16.58 14.20 -11.11
C LEU A 216 -15.91 14.68 -9.81
N GLY A 217 -16.62 15.43 -8.96
CA GLY A 217 -16.10 15.86 -7.67
C GLY A 217 -15.81 14.69 -6.75
N ARG A 218 -16.59 13.61 -6.86
CA ARG A 218 -16.42 12.37 -6.10
C ARG A 218 -15.80 11.24 -6.93
N VAL A 219 -14.96 11.58 -7.91
CA VAL A 219 -14.40 10.60 -8.85
C VAL A 219 -13.56 9.51 -8.17
N MET A 220 -12.81 9.79 -7.11
CA MET A 220 -12.00 8.76 -6.43
C MET A 220 -12.89 7.73 -5.75
N TYR A 221 -14.01 8.18 -5.16
CA TYR A 221 -15.02 7.28 -4.61
C TYR A 221 -15.57 6.34 -5.69
N TRP A 222 -16.02 6.90 -6.81
CA TRP A 222 -16.61 6.11 -7.88
C TRP A 222 -15.60 5.19 -8.58
N VAL A 223 -14.37 5.64 -8.78
CA VAL A 223 -13.28 4.82 -9.34
C VAL A 223 -12.94 3.66 -8.41
N SER A 224 -12.88 3.88 -7.10
CA SER A 224 -12.65 2.83 -6.09
C SER A 224 -13.74 1.77 -6.14
N LEU A 225 -15.00 2.20 -6.08
CA LEU A 225 -16.16 1.30 -6.16
C LEU A 225 -16.14 0.48 -7.47
N MET A 226 -15.83 1.11 -8.60
CA MET A 226 -15.70 0.45 -9.89
C MET A 226 -14.51 -0.51 -9.95
N ALA A 227 -13.37 -0.19 -9.34
CA ALA A 227 -12.23 -1.10 -9.27
C ALA A 227 -12.56 -2.35 -8.44
N PHE A 228 -13.20 -2.20 -7.28
CA PHE A 228 -13.62 -3.35 -6.49
C PHE A 228 -14.70 -4.18 -7.19
N ALA A 229 -15.68 -3.53 -7.85
CA ALA A 229 -16.67 -4.23 -8.65
C ALA A 229 -16.03 -5.00 -9.82
N GLY A 230 -15.07 -4.38 -10.52
CA GLY A 230 -14.34 -5.00 -11.62
C GLY A 230 -13.52 -6.21 -11.17
N PHE A 231 -12.86 -6.11 -10.00
CA PHE A 231 -12.13 -7.23 -9.41
C PHE A 231 -13.08 -8.41 -9.09
N ILE A 232 -14.18 -8.17 -8.36
CA ILE A 232 -15.15 -9.21 -7.97
C ILE A 232 -15.85 -9.82 -9.18
N ALA A 233 -16.23 -9.00 -10.16
CA ALA A 233 -16.81 -9.51 -11.40
C ALA A 233 -15.80 -10.40 -12.14
N SER A 234 -14.53 -10.02 -12.16
CA SER A 234 -13.47 -10.82 -12.78
C SER A 234 -13.25 -12.14 -12.07
N SER A 235 -13.20 -12.16 -10.73
CA SER A 235 -13.06 -13.41 -9.98
C SER A 235 -14.20 -14.37 -10.27
N LEU A 236 -15.44 -13.90 -10.16
CA LEU A 236 -16.61 -14.75 -10.40
C LEU A 236 -16.74 -15.25 -11.84
N LEU A 237 -16.35 -14.46 -12.84
CA LEU A 237 -16.52 -14.81 -14.26
C LEU A 237 -15.35 -15.64 -14.82
N ILE A 238 -14.12 -15.31 -14.43
CA ILE A 238 -12.91 -15.95 -14.98
C ILE A 238 -12.65 -17.28 -14.29
N GLU A 239 -12.82 -17.38 -12.97
CA GLU A 239 -12.63 -18.63 -12.22
C GLU A 239 -13.57 -19.73 -12.75
N ARG A 240 -14.78 -19.35 -13.17
CA ARG A 240 -15.75 -20.26 -13.79
C ARG A 240 -15.38 -20.69 -15.22
N SER A 241 -14.41 -20.06 -15.85
CA SER A 241 -14.03 -20.28 -17.25
C SER A 241 -12.64 -20.89 -17.38
N GLN A 242 -12.57 -22.23 -17.30
CA GLN A 242 -11.32 -22.98 -17.48
C GLN A 242 -10.60 -22.65 -18.80
N LYS A 243 -11.35 -22.36 -19.88
CA LYS A 243 -10.77 -21.95 -21.17
C LYS A 243 -10.03 -20.62 -21.07
N LEU A 244 -10.61 -19.64 -20.37
CA LEU A 244 -10.04 -18.30 -20.27
C LEU A 244 -8.81 -18.31 -19.36
N VAL A 245 -8.87 -19.02 -18.23
CA VAL A 245 -7.72 -19.30 -17.37
C VAL A 245 -6.58 -19.95 -18.17
N ALA A 246 -6.87 -20.99 -18.97
CA ALA A 246 -5.86 -21.65 -19.78
C ALA A 246 -5.23 -20.73 -20.83
N ILE A 247 -6.00 -19.82 -21.45
CA ILE A 247 -5.47 -18.83 -22.40
C ILE A 247 -4.54 -17.86 -21.69
N LEU A 248 -4.96 -17.32 -20.54
CA LEU A 248 -4.16 -16.37 -19.77
C LEU A 248 -2.85 -17.00 -19.29
N LYS A 249 -2.89 -18.20 -18.71
CA LYS A 249 -1.68 -18.94 -18.31
C LYS A 249 -0.76 -19.21 -19.50
N ARG A 250 -1.28 -19.65 -20.67
CA ARG A 250 -0.47 -19.84 -21.88
C ARG A 250 0.23 -18.57 -22.37
N LEU A 251 -0.43 -17.42 -22.30
CA LEU A 251 0.15 -16.14 -22.68
C LEU A 251 1.28 -15.73 -21.73
N HIS A 252 1.16 -16.05 -20.44
CA HIS A 252 2.20 -15.81 -19.45
C HIS A 252 3.42 -16.72 -19.67
N TYR A 253 3.22 -18.03 -19.81
CA TYR A 253 4.32 -18.99 -19.97
C TYR A 253 5.11 -18.85 -21.28
N LYS A 254 4.49 -18.36 -22.36
CA LYS A 254 5.22 -18.10 -23.62
C LYS A 254 6.28 -17.00 -23.51
N LYS A 255 6.30 -16.22 -22.43
CA LYS A 255 7.25 -15.12 -22.23
C LYS A 255 8.40 -15.44 -21.26
N LYS A 256 8.32 -16.52 -20.49
CA LYS A 256 9.46 -17.05 -19.70
C LYS A 256 10.34 -17.90 -20.62
#